data_AF-A0A926NWA1-F1
#
_entry.id   AF-A0A926NWA1-F1
#
_cell.length_a   1.000
_cell.length_b   1.000
_cell.length_c   1.000
_cell.angle_alpha   90.00
_cell.angle_beta   90.00
_cell.angle_gamma   90.00
#
_symmetry.space_group_name_H-M   'P 1'
#
loop_
_entity.id
_entity.type
_entity.pdbx_description
1 polymer ?
#
loop_
_entity_poly.entity_id
_entity_poly.type
_entity_poly.pdbx_seq_one_letter_code
_entity_poly.pdbx_strand_id
1 'polypeptide(L)' 'MDSVSSAGSAASQAAGLRSELATNAIRDANEQEQAVADRLEDAQSNEQEARRQQRQIPGLGQAVDITA' A
#
# COMPACT_ATOMS: atom_id res chain seq x y z
N MET A 1 32.42 5.06 -39.65
CA MET A 1 32.69 5.07 -38.19
C MET A 1 31.66 5.87 -37.39
N ASP A 2 30.76 6.62 -38.02
CA ASP A 2 29.69 7.40 -37.34
C ASP A 2 28.56 6.56 -36.70
N SER A 3 28.22 5.42 -37.32
CA SER A 3 27.06 4.60 -36.92
C SER A 3 27.26 3.84 -35.61
N VAL A 4 28.50 3.50 -35.24
CA VAL A 4 28.81 2.80 -33.98
C VAL A 4 28.80 3.74 -32.76
N SER A 5 29.17 5.01 -32.92
CA SER A 5 29.03 6.02 -31.86
C SER A 5 27.56 6.39 -31.61
N SER A 6 26.76 6.53 -32.67
CA SER A 6 25.31 6.79 -32.55
C SER A 6 24.57 5.64 -31.85
N ALA A 7 24.91 4.38 -32.17
CA ALA A 7 24.33 3.21 -31.53
C ALA A 7 24.64 3.13 -30.02
N GLY A 8 25.86 3.49 -29.59
CA GLY A 8 26.24 3.54 -28.17
C GLY A 8 25.52 4.63 -27.38
N SER A 9 25.30 5.81 -28.00
CA SER A 9 24.55 6.91 -27.38
C SER A 9 23.04 6.65 -27.30
N ALA A 10 22.46 6.00 -28.31
CA ALA A 10 21.05 5.60 -28.26
C ALA A 10 20.78 4.48 -27.25
N ALA A 11 21.70 3.51 -27.14
CA ALA A 11 21.60 2.43 -26.16
C ALA A 11 21.66 2.95 -24.71
N SER A 12 22.55 3.91 -24.43
CA SER A 12 22.67 4.52 -23.10
C SER A 12 21.47 5.40 -22.74
N GLN A 13 20.91 6.15 -23.69
CA GLN A 13 19.65 6.89 -23.50
C GLN A 13 18.46 5.95 -23.23
N ALA A 14 18.32 4.87 -24.00
CA ALA A 14 17.26 3.88 -23.80
C ALA A 14 17.40 3.12 -22.47
N ALA A 15 18.63 2.91 -21.98
CA ALA A 15 18.88 2.33 -20.66
C ALA A 15 18.48 3.30 -19.53
N GLY A 16 18.81 4.59 -19.67
CA GLY A 16 18.41 5.64 -18.73
C GLY A 16 16.88 5.71 -18.59
N LEU A 17 16.16 5.79 -19.72
CA LEU A 17 14.69 5.83 -19.73
C LEU A 17 14.06 4.57 -19.11
N ARG A 18 14.62 3.38 -19.35
CA ARG A 18 14.16 2.15 -18.70
C ARG A 18 14.42 2.15 -17.20
N SER A 19 15.57 2.66 -16.77
CA SER A 19 15.90 2.77 -15.34
C SER A 19 14.96 3.75 -14.63
N GLU A 20 14.66 4.89 -15.25
CA GLU A 20 13.72 5.88 -14.73
C GLU A 20 12.29 5.31 -14.67
N LEU A 21 11.83 4.65 -15.74
CA LEU A 21 10.52 3.98 -15.77
C LEU A 21 10.41 2.88 -14.71
N ALA A 22 11.44 2.06 -14.54
CA ALA A 22 11.46 1.02 -13.52
C ALA A 22 11.44 1.61 -12.10
N THR A 23 12.20 2.69 -11.87
CA THR A 23 12.23 3.36 -10.56
C THR A 23 10.87 3.97 -10.21
N ASN A 24 10.23 4.62 -11.18
CA ASN A 24 8.89 5.18 -11.00
C ASN A 24 7.85 4.07 -10.78
N ALA A 25 7.90 2.98 -11.54
CA ALA A 25 6.99 1.85 -11.37
C ALA A 25 7.11 1.19 -9.98
N ILE A 26 8.33 1.06 -9.46
CA ILE A 26 8.56 0.53 -8.09
C ILE A 26 7.99 1.50 -7.04
N ARG A 27 8.22 2.80 -7.24
CA ARG A 27 7.68 3.82 -6.33
C ARG A 27 6.16 3.82 -6.31
N ASP A 28 5.53 3.82 -7.49
CA ASP A 28 4.07 3.80 -7.62
C ASP A 28 3.46 2.51 -7.01
N ALA A 29 4.12 1.37 -7.18
CA ALA A 29 3.70 0.11 -6.56
C ALA A 29 3.76 0.20 -5.03
N ASN A 30 4.85 0.72 -4.47
CA ASN A 30 4.98 0.91 -3.03
C ASN A 30 3.94 1.88 -2.47
N GLU A 31 3.66 2.99 -3.16
CA GLU A 31 2.65 3.98 -2.75
C GLU A 31 1.24 3.36 -2.77
N GLN A 32 0.93 2.52 -3.76
CA GLN A 32 -0.34 1.78 -3.81
C GLN A 32 -0.46 0.75 -2.67
N GLU A 33 0.61 0.00 -2.39
CA GLU A 33 0.63 -0.96 -1.29
C GLU A 33 0.42 -0.28 0.06
N GLN A 34 1.07 0.87 0.29
CA GLN A 34 0.86 1.68 1.50
C GLN A 34 -0.59 2.15 1.61
N ALA A 35 -1.15 2.72 0.54
CA ALA A 35 -2.53 3.20 0.55
C ALA A 35 -3.55 2.07 0.80
N VAL A 36 -3.28 0.85 0.35
CA VAL A 36 -4.11 -0.33 0.63
C VAL A 36 -3.95 -0.78 2.08
N ALA A 37 -2.72 -0.80 2.60
CA ALA A 37 -2.44 -1.14 3.99
C ALA A 37 -3.15 -0.16 4.96
N ASP A 38 -3.05 1.14 4.71
CA ASP A 38 -3.70 2.19 5.52
C ASP A 38 -5.22 1.99 5.56
N ARG A 39 -5.84 1.73 4.40
CA ARG A 39 -7.30 1.47 4.33
C ARG A 39 -7.70 0.21 5.08
N LEU A 40 -6.87 -0.84 5.03
CA LEU A 40 -7.12 -2.09 5.77
C LEU A 40 -6.99 -1.88 7.28
N GLU A 41 -6.00 -1.10 7.72
CA GLU A 41 -5.80 -0.76 9.13
C GLU A 41 -6.96 0.08 9.68
N ASP A 42 -7.41 1.09 8.91
CA ASP A 42 -8.58 1.91 9.25
C ASP A 42 -9.86 1.05 9.34
N ALA A 43 -10.06 0.14 8.37
CA ALA A 43 -11.21 -0.76 8.38
C ALA A 43 -11.20 -1.69 9.62
N GLN A 44 -10.04 -2.29 9.94
CA GLN A 44 -9.91 -3.15 11.12
C GLN A 44 -10.13 -2.39 12.43
N SER A 45 -9.59 -1.17 12.53
CA SER A 45 -9.75 -0.33 13.72
C SER A 45 -11.22 0.03 13.94
N ASN A 46 -11.92 0.42 12.87
CA ASN A 46 -13.35 0.73 12.92
C ASN A 46 -14.20 -0.50 13.29
N GLU A 47 -13.89 -1.68 12.75
CA GLU A 47 -14.61 -2.92 13.11
C GLU A 47 -14.40 -3.30 14.58
N GLN A 48 -13.18 -3.20 15.09
CA GLN A 48 -12.90 -3.49 16.49
C GLN A 48 -13.60 -2.50 17.41
N GLU A 49 -13.65 -1.22 17.05
CA GLU A 49 -14.35 -0.20 17.81
C GLU A 49 -15.86 -0.44 17.79
N ALA A 50 -16.44 -0.78 16.64
CA ALA A 50 -17.85 -1.15 16.52
C ALA A 50 -18.19 -2.38 17.39
N ARG A 51 -17.35 -3.42 17.40
CA ARG A 51 -17.53 -4.59 18.28
C ARG A 51 -17.43 -4.21 19.76
N ARG A 52 -16.52 -3.31 20.14
CA ARG A 52 -16.40 -2.82 21.52
C ARG A 52 -17.65 -2.05 21.95
N GLN A 53 -18.16 -1.16 21.09
CA GLN A 53 -19.38 -0.40 21.35
C GLN A 53 -20.62 -1.31 21.44
N GLN A 54 -20.74 -2.32 20.57
CA GLN A 54 -21.83 -3.30 20.64
C GLN A 54 -21.83 -4.12 21.93
N ARG A 55 -20.64 -4.42 22.49
CA ARG A 55 -20.53 -5.09 23.80
C ARG A 55 -20.78 -4.16 24.98
N GLN A 56 -20.80 -2.85 24.80
CA GLN A 56 -21.15 -1.89 25.84
C GLN A 56 -22.66 -1.81 25.94
N ILE A 57 -23.23 -2.50 26.92
CA ILE A 57 -24.67 -2.42 27.20
C ILE A 57 -24.90 -1.08 27.92
N PRO A 58 -25.80 -0.21 27.42
CA PRO A 58 -26.10 1.07 28.06
C PRO A 58 -26.52 0.86 29.52
N GLY A 59 -25.77 1.45 30.47
CA GLY A 59 -26.05 1.39 31.90
C GLY A 59 -25.60 0.13 32.64
N LEU A 60 -25.00 -0.87 31.98
CA LEU A 60 -24.61 -2.16 32.61
C LEU A 60 -23.14 -2.58 32.39
N GLY A 61 -22.33 -1.80 31.67
CA GLY A 61 -20.92 -2.10 31.43
C GLY A 61 -20.68 -3.08 30.27
N GLN A 62 -19.54 -3.78 30.27
CA GLN A 62 -19.22 -4.78 29.23
C GLN A 62 -20.06 -6.06 29.41
N ALA A 63 -20.76 -6.48 28.35
CA ALA A 63 -21.40 -7.79 28.30
C ALA A 63 -20.34 -8.91 28.37
N VAL A 64 -20.40 -9.76 29.40
CA VAL A 64 -19.60 -10.98 29.50
C VAL A 64 -20.39 -12.09 28.83
N ASP A 65 -19.83 -12.73 27.81
CA ASP A 65 -20.43 -13.88 27.14
C ASP A 65 -20.34 -15.11 28.08
N ILE A 66 -21.48 -15.66 28.48
CA ILE A 66 -21.60 -16.78 29.43
C ILE A 66 -21.86 -18.12 28.75
N THR A 67 -21.59 -18.24 27.45
CA THR A 67 -21.69 -19.53 26.77
C THR A 67 -20.52 -20.43 27.17
N ALA A 68 -20.82 -21.37 28.09
CA ALA A 68 -19.95 -22.44 28.56
C ALA A 68 -19.89 -23.62 27.58
#